data_AF-U3U3K9-F1
#
_entry.id   AF-U3U3K9-F1
#
_cell.length_a   1.000
_cell.length_b   1.000
_cell.length_c   1.000
_cell.angle_alpha   90.00
_cell.angle_beta   90.00
_cell.angle_gamma   90.00
#
_symmetry.space_group_name_H-M   'P 1'
#
loop_
_entity.id
_entity.type
_entity.pdbx_description
1 polymer ?
#
loop_
_entity_poly.entity_id
_entity_poly.type
_entity_poly.pdbx_seq_one_letter_code
_entity_poly.pdbx_strand_id
1 'polypeptide(L)' 'MSEAFTRRRLLQGAGALWLLSVTRSGFAASQHIVAVRIWPSSTYSRVTLESNVALHYKQFTLSNPERLVVDLYPSQSS' A
#
# COMPACT_ATOMS: atom_id res chain seq x y z
N MET A 1 15.65 46.49 -17.57
CA MET A 1 15.46 45.03 -17.67
C MET A 1 16.70 44.33 -17.13
N SER A 2 16.79 44.14 -15.83
CA SER A 2 17.73 43.18 -15.20
C SER A 2 17.49 43.15 -13.68
N GLU A 3 16.39 42.54 -13.26
CA GLU A 3 16.26 42.08 -11.87
C GLU A 3 17.26 40.94 -11.68
N ALA A 4 18.49 41.30 -11.29
CA ALA A 4 19.54 40.35 -11.00
C ALA A 4 19.08 39.47 -9.82
N PHE A 5 18.98 38.16 -10.05
CA PHE A 5 18.58 37.19 -9.04
C PHE A 5 19.35 37.45 -7.73
N THR A 6 18.64 37.90 -6.69
CA THR A 6 19.24 38.20 -5.40
C THR A 6 19.85 36.93 -4.82
N ARG A 7 21.11 37.01 -4.35
CA ARG A 7 21.85 35.88 -3.73
C ARG A 7 21.03 35.14 -2.67
N ARG A 8 20.19 35.87 -1.93
CA ARG A 8 19.25 35.32 -0.95
C ARG A 8 18.20 34.39 -1.56
N ARG A 9 17.65 34.70 -2.74
CA ARG A 9 16.71 33.82 -3.46
C ARG A 9 17.39 32.55 -3.96
N LEU A 10 18.66 32.65 -4.38
CA LEU A 10 19.45 31.48 -4.79
C LEU A 10 19.72 30.54 -3.61
N LEU A 11 20.11 31.08 -2.45
CA LEU A 11 20.33 30.27 -1.24
C LEU A 11 19.03 29.64 -0.72
N GLN A 12 17.92 30.37 -0.77
CA GLN A 12 16.59 29.84 -0.42
C GLN A 12 16.15 28.73 -1.36
N GLY A 13 16.35 28.89 -2.68
CA GLY A 13 16.05 27.88 -3.68
C GLY A 13 16.91 26.62 -3.51
N ALA A 14 18.22 26.78 -3.28
CA ALA A 14 19.12 25.66 -3.03
C ALA A 14 18.75 24.89 -1.75
N GLY A 15 18.41 25.60 -0.67
CA GLY A 15 17.93 24.98 0.58
C GLY A 15 16.62 24.22 0.40
N ALA A 16 15.66 24.79 -0.34
CA ALA A 16 14.39 24.13 -0.66
C ALA A 16 14.60 22.86 -1.50
N LEU A 17 15.49 22.89 -2.50
CA LEU A 17 15.87 21.73 -3.29
C LEU A 17 16.57 20.66 -2.44
N TRP A 18 17.41 21.07 -1.50
CA TRP A 18 18.11 20.15 -0.60
C TRP A 18 17.13 19.41 0.34
N LEU A 19 16.12 20.14 0.86
CA LEU A 19 15.03 19.56 1.64
C LEU A 19 14.18 18.58 0.81
N LEU A 20 13.91 18.91 -0.46
CA LEU A 20 13.18 18.01 -1.37
C LEU A 20 13.97 16.73 -1.69
N SER A 21 15.31 16.79 -1.78
CA SER A 21 16.17 15.63 -2.04
C SER A 21 16.19 14.59 -0.92
N VAL A 22 15.85 14.98 0.32
CA VAL A 22 15.75 14.06 1.47
C VAL A 22 14.31 13.52 1.62
N THR A 23 13.35 14.08 0.89
CA THR A 23 11.97 13.61 0.90
C THR A 23 11.94 12.32 0.08
N ARG A 24 12.00 11.17 0.76
CA ARG A 24 11.78 9.85 0.16
C ARG A 24 10.46 9.94 -0.61
N SER A 25 10.52 9.99 -1.94
CA SER A 25 9.37 9.92 -2.83
C SER A 25 8.44 8.87 -2.28
N GLY A 26 7.24 9.30 -1.86
CA GLY A 26 6.32 8.49 -1.09
C GLY A 26 6.09 7.19 -1.81
N PHE A 27 6.68 6.11 -1.31
CA PHE A 27 6.27 4.77 -1.67
C PHE A 27 4.83 4.67 -1.19
N ALA A 28 3.88 4.91 -2.10
CA ALA A 28 2.53 4.45 -1.91
C ALA A 28 2.68 2.96 -1.62
N ALA A 29 2.33 2.56 -0.39
CA ALA A 29 2.50 1.20 0.04
C ALA A 29 1.81 0.29 -0.98
N SER A 30 2.53 -0.73 -1.44
CA SER A 30 1.97 -1.85 -2.21
C SER A 30 1.09 -2.70 -1.28
N GLN A 31 0.11 -2.08 -0.63
CA GLN A 31 -0.79 -2.74 0.29
C GLN A 31 -1.89 -3.39 -0.51
N HIS A 32 -1.69 -4.68 -0.80
CA HIS A 32 -2.65 -5.51 -1.53
C HIS A 32 -3.91 -5.80 -0.70
N ILE A 33 -3.93 -5.53 0.61
CA ILE A 33 -5.10 -5.71 1.47
C ILE A 33 -5.30 -4.43 2.28
N VAL A 34 -6.46 -3.81 2.10
CA VAL A 34 -6.85 -2.53 2.69
C VAL A 34 -7.56 -2.75 4.02
N ALA A 35 -8.43 -3.76 4.09
CA ALA A 35 -9.19 -4.05 5.30
C ALA A 35 -9.56 -5.54 5.41
N VAL A 36 -9.76 -5.98 6.65
CA VAL A 36 -10.27 -7.32 6.99
C VAL A 36 -11.44 -7.15 7.94
N ARG A 37 -12.58 -7.79 7.62
CA ARG A 37 -13.78 -7.80 8.47
C ARG A 37 -14.20 -9.23 8.77
N ILE A 38 -14.62 -9.47 10.00
CA ILE A 38 -15.11 -10.77 10.45
C ILE A 38 -16.52 -10.57 11.01
N TRP A 39 -17.45 -11.37 10.51
CA TRP A 39 -18.84 -11.40 10.95
C TRP A 39 -19.14 -12.81 11.47
N PRO A 40 -19.01 -13.04 12.78
CA PRO A 40 -19.33 -14.32 13.37
C PRO A 40 -20.84 -14.51 13.47
N SER A 41 -21.33 -15.69 13.11
CA SER A 41 -22.71 -16.12 13.35
C SER A 41 -22.75 -17.64 13.51
N SER A 42 -23.78 -18.13 14.22
CA SER A 42 -23.99 -19.55 14.49
C SER A 42 -24.28 -20.37 13.22
N THR A 43 -24.85 -19.74 12.19
CA THR A 43 -25.19 -20.42 10.93
C THR A 43 -24.05 -20.36 9.91
N TYR A 44 -23.30 -19.26 9.89
CA TYR A 44 -22.09 -19.12 9.08
C TYR A 44 -21.22 -17.98 9.59
N SER A 45 -19.90 -18.12 9.52
CA SER A 45 -18.98 -17.00 9.73
C SER A 45 -18.55 -16.44 8.39
N ARG A 46 -18.62 -15.11 8.22
CA ARG A 46 -18.14 -14.43 7.00
C ARG A 46 -16.85 -13.69 7.30
N VAL A 47 -15.86 -13.85 6.42
CA VAL A 47 -14.64 -13.05 6.41
C VAL A 47 -14.59 -12.29 5.09
N THR A 48 -14.38 -10.98 5.15
CA THR A 48 -14.26 -10.11 3.97
C THR A 48 -12.86 -9.52 3.94
N LEU A 49 -12.14 -9.74 2.83
CA LEU A 49 -10.84 -9.18 2.54
C LEU A 49 -11.03 -8.10 1.46
N GLU A 50 -10.80 -6.84 1.82
CA GLU A 50 -10.89 -5.71 0.89
C GLU A 50 -9.49 -5.42 0.34
N SER A 51 -9.37 -5.29 -0.98
CA SER A 51 -8.12 -5.04 -1.69
C SER A 51 -8.27 -3.86 -2.64
N ASN A 52 -7.19 -3.11 -2.85
CA ASN A 52 -7.09 -2.06 -3.85
C ASN A 52 -6.66 -2.58 -5.24
N VAL A 53 -6.35 -3.88 -5.35
CA VAL A 53 -5.98 -4.56 -6.60
C VAL A 53 -6.79 -5.84 -6.76
N ALA A 54 -6.80 -6.43 -7.96
CA ALA A 54 -7.46 -7.71 -8.16
C ALA A 54 -6.73 -8.82 -7.39
N LEU A 55 -7.46 -9.57 -6.54
CA LEU A 55 -6.89 -10.67 -5.75
C LEU A 55 -6.94 -11.98 -6.53
N HIS A 56 -5.77 -12.57 -6.76
CA HIS A 56 -5.64 -13.97 -7.16
C HIS A 56 -5.45 -14.81 -5.91
N TYR A 57 -6.29 -15.82 -5.70
CA TYR A 57 -6.22 -16.62 -4.49
C TYR A 57 -6.56 -18.09 -4.74
N LYS A 58 -6.12 -18.96 -3.83
CA LYS A 58 -6.48 -20.38 -3.78
C LYS A 58 -6.99 -20.71 -2.39
N GLN A 59 -8.13 -21.39 -2.31
CA GLN A 59 -8.69 -21.86 -1.05
C GLN A 59 -8.60 -23.39 -0.97
N PHE A 60 -8.28 -23.90 0.21
CA PHE A 60 -8.30 -25.34 0.50
C PHE A 60 -8.43 -25.58 2.01
N THR A 61 -8.75 -26.81 2.38
CA THR A 61 -8.85 -27.23 3.78
C THR A 61 -7.71 -28.17 4.15
N LEU A 62 -7.27 -28.11 5.40
CA LEU A 62 -6.31 -29.03 6.01
C LEU A 62 -6.98 -29.73 7.18
N SER A 63 -6.75 -31.02 7.32
CA SER A 63 -7.17 -31.81 8.49
C SER A 63 -6.08 -31.84 9.56
N ASN A 64 -6.46 -32.20 10.79
CA ASN A 64 -5.56 -32.41 11.94
C ASN A 64 -4.72 -31.17 12.37
N PRO A 65 -5.33 -30.09 12.91
CA PRO A 65 -6.77 -29.85 13.04
C PRO A 65 -7.39 -29.26 11.77
N GLU A 66 -8.72 -29.27 11.70
CA GLU A 66 -9.49 -28.65 10.61
C GLU A 66 -9.18 -27.16 10.48
N ARG A 67 -8.68 -26.75 9.31
CA ARG A 67 -8.32 -25.37 8.98
C ARG A 67 -8.72 -25.05 7.55
N LEU A 68 -9.34 -23.89 7.34
CA LEU A 68 -9.49 -23.27 6.03
C LEU A 68 -8.28 -22.37 5.77
N VAL A 69 -7.58 -22.58 4.65
CA VAL A 69 -6.44 -21.78 4.22
C VAL A 69 -6.80 -21.05 2.93
N VAL A 70 -6.42 -19.78 2.85
CA VAL A 70 -6.59 -18.93 1.67
C VAL A 70 -5.23 -18.35 1.32
N ASP A 71 -4.61 -18.87 0.26
CA ASP A 71 -3.35 -18.35 -0.28
C ASP A 71 -3.65 -17.13 -1.14
N LEU A 72 -2.92 -16.04 -0.93
CA LEU A 72 -3.02 -14.82 -1.72
C LEU A 72 -1.77 -14.66 -2.59
N TYR A 73 -1.95 -14.57 -3.90
CA TYR A 73 -0.86 -14.38 -4.84
C TYR A 73 -0.73 -12.91 -5.25
N PRO A 74 0.49 -12.44 -5.58
CA PRO A 74 0.67 -11.12 -6.17
C PRO A 74 -0.16 -10.97 -7.44
N SER A 75 -0.80 -9.82 -7.64
CA SER A 75 -1.39 -9.49 -8.93
C SER A 75 -0.27 -9.35 -9.95
N GLN A 76 -0.29 -10.13 -11.03
CA GLN A 76 0.66 -9.94 -12.13
C GLN A 76 0.25 -8.67 -12.88
N SER A 77 1.06 -7.61 -12.81
CA SER A 77 0.87 -6.47 -13.69
C SER A 77 1.24 -6.91 -15.11
N SER A 78 0.30 -6.82 -16.04
CA SER A 78 0.59 -6.92 -17.48
C SER A 78 1.39 -5.73 -17.96
#